data_AF-A0A943L7I3-F1
#
_entry.id   AF-A0A943L7I3-F1
#
_cell.length_a   1.000
_cell.length_b   1.000
_cell.length_c   1.000
_cell.angle_alpha   90.00
_cell.angle_beta   90.00
_cell.angle_gamma   90.00
#
_symmetry.space_group_name_H-M   'P 1'
#
loop_
_entity.id
_entity.type
_entity.pdbx_description
1 polymer ?
#
loop_
_entity_poly.entity_id
_entity_poly.type
_entity_poly.pdbx_seq_one_letter_code
_entity_poly.pdbx_strand_id
1 'polypeptide(L)'
;NVVLNALKNSLGAEAKEDKKVIINDSITKLEDGIAEAQSVYETKTIIQKELDNAEANLKHIIEEGYNSLDAHNKYKVELEIAENKVKDAVVGEGNGQFLQADVDALKAAIDKAKTDYSTSAIIEEVNVIIETLKKAVEEFDEKAIVVNKDALETAIINAEEIAKNAEGKYYAEAIEKFVSEINKAKEVLADENVSQVTVDTSIEALLTAEVELLKAVLPDKTELNNLINEGKELSEALGNYESLADIKVDLENLVVEAETIRDNKEATAEEVSGAVEGLKNKIVEAKEEIKAFENVSKIELEEAINKAEALNKKDYTEDSYKSVLTTIEEGKKLLNSKDATQADIDAAVARINNAIKNLVKIDNGNSGNNNGSNNGNENNGNGNNNGNSGKGENELPQTGGVAPILPLILGGVTAAVGGLLVKKKRK
;
A
#
# COMPACT_ATOMS: atom_id res chain seq x y z
N ASN A 1 27.41 37.25 33.66
CA ASN A 1 26.61 38.36 34.20
C ASN A 1 26.38 38.31 35.71
N VAL A 2 25.77 37.28 36.29
CA VAL A 2 25.57 37.19 37.76
C VAL A 2 26.88 37.36 38.55
N VAL A 3 27.92 36.58 38.20
CA VAL A 3 29.26 36.69 38.81
C VAL A 3 29.87 38.08 38.62
N LEU A 4 29.73 38.68 37.43
CA LEU A 4 30.24 40.03 37.14
C LEU A 4 29.59 41.08 38.04
N ASN A 5 28.28 41.01 38.24
CA ASN A 5 27.55 41.91 39.12
C ASN A 5 27.97 41.73 40.58
N ALA A 6 28.15 40.49 41.03
CA ALA A 6 28.65 40.20 42.37
C ALA A 6 30.06 40.76 42.61
N LEU A 7 30.96 40.62 41.62
CA LEU A 7 32.29 41.21 41.67
C LEU A 7 32.23 42.74 41.77
N LYS A 8 31.43 43.40 40.92
CA LYS A 8 31.22 44.86 40.96
C LYS A 8 30.68 45.33 42.31
N ASN A 9 29.73 44.59 42.89
CA ASN A 9 29.15 44.90 44.20
C ASN A 9 30.12 44.68 45.37
N SER A 10 31.16 43.85 45.18
CA SER A 10 32.17 43.58 46.21
C SER A 10 33.23 44.68 46.39
N LEU A 11 33.26 45.68 45.49
CA LEU A 11 34.21 46.81 45.51
C LEU A 11 33.84 47.95 46.51
N GLY A 12 33.01 47.68 47.52
CA GLY A 12 32.58 48.70 48.50
C GLY A 12 33.72 49.38 49.29
N ALA A 13 33.38 50.47 49.99
CA ALA A 13 34.32 51.41 50.63
C ALA A 13 35.30 50.79 51.66
N GLU A 14 35.02 49.58 52.17
CA GLU A 14 35.81 48.88 53.20
C GLU A 14 36.77 47.80 52.65
N ALA A 15 36.82 47.59 51.33
CA ALA A 15 37.71 46.58 50.75
C ALA A 15 39.20 46.99 50.85
N LYS A 16 40.06 46.08 51.31
CA LYS A 16 41.52 46.26 51.33
C LYS A 16 42.06 46.46 49.91
N GLU A 17 43.05 47.33 49.75
CA GLU A 17 43.58 47.74 48.44
C GLU A 17 44.04 46.55 47.59
N ASP A 18 44.75 45.59 48.19
CA ASP A 18 45.21 44.37 47.49
C ASP A 18 44.04 43.51 46.99
N LYS A 19 42.92 43.47 47.72
CA LYS A 19 41.70 42.74 47.33
C LYS A 19 40.97 43.44 46.18
N LYS A 20 40.99 44.79 46.15
CA LYS A 20 40.41 45.58 45.05
C LYS A 20 41.14 45.34 43.73
N VAL A 21 42.48 45.23 43.76
CA VAL A 21 43.28 44.95 42.54
C VAL A 21 42.88 43.61 41.93
N ILE A 22 42.77 42.55 42.76
CA ILE A 22 42.36 41.22 42.30
C ILE A 22 40.93 41.24 41.73
N ILE A 23 39.97 41.86 42.43
CA ILE A 23 38.58 41.93 41.97
C ILE A 23 38.47 42.72 40.64
N ASN A 24 39.20 43.82 40.48
CA ASN A 24 39.21 44.60 39.24
C ASN A 24 39.81 43.82 38.06
N ASP A 25 40.86 43.04 38.29
CA ASP A 25 41.43 42.13 37.28
C ASP A 25 40.39 41.08 36.85
N SER A 26 39.70 40.45 37.80
CA SER A 26 38.63 39.49 37.51
C SER A 26 37.44 40.11 36.76
N ILE A 27 37.06 41.35 37.08
CA ILE A 27 36.01 42.09 36.35
C ILE A 27 36.42 42.29 34.90
N THR A 28 37.65 42.79 34.67
CA THR A 28 38.16 43.08 33.32
C THR A 28 38.20 41.81 32.48
N LYS A 29 38.79 40.73 33.00
CA LYS A 29 38.83 39.43 32.32
C LYS A 29 37.45 38.92 31.96
N LEU A 30 36.47 39.06 32.85
CA LEU A 30 35.11 38.59 32.62
C LEU A 30 34.37 39.44 31.60
N GLU A 31 34.57 40.76 31.58
CA GLU A 31 34.04 41.65 30.53
C GLU A 31 34.63 41.32 29.16
N ASP A 32 35.95 41.13 29.08
CA ASP A 32 36.64 40.74 27.84
C ASP A 32 36.20 39.36 27.35
N GLY A 33 36.12 38.37 28.26
CA GLY A 33 35.68 37.02 27.94
C GLY A 33 34.22 36.95 27.47
N ILE A 34 33.33 37.77 28.05
CA ILE A 34 31.95 37.90 27.58
C ILE A 34 31.92 38.49 26.16
N ALA A 35 32.68 39.56 25.91
CA ALA A 35 32.73 40.20 24.60
C ALA A 35 33.29 39.26 23.52
N GLU A 36 34.33 38.47 23.85
CA GLU A 36 34.89 37.45 22.96
C GLU A 36 33.85 36.38 22.62
N ALA A 37 33.19 35.81 23.63
CA ALA A 37 32.18 34.78 23.44
C ALA A 37 30.97 35.29 22.61
N GLN A 38 30.55 36.54 22.83
CA GLN A 38 29.50 37.18 22.03
C GLN A 38 29.92 37.34 20.57
N SER A 39 31.14 37.81 20.33
CA SER A 39 31.68 37.94 18.96
C SER A 39 31.74 36.59 18.23
N VAL A 40 32.09 35.51 18.93
CA VAL A 40 32.08 34.15 18.37
C VAL A 40 30.65 33.71 18.04
N TYR A 41 29.71 33.92 18.96
CA TYR A 41 28.30 33.55 18.77
C TYR A 41 27.63 34.28 17.60
N GLU A 42 27.96 35.56 17.38
CA GLU A 42 27.38 36.39 16.32
C GLU A 42 27.98 36.12 14.92
N THR A 43 29.01 35.27 14.83
CA THR A 43 29.70 34.96 13.58
C THR A 43 28.87 34.03 12.67
N LYS A 44 28.51 34.50 11.47
CA LYS A 44 27.61 33.79 10.52
C LYS A 44 28.07 32.41 10.04
N THR A 45 29.37 32.12 10.10
CA THR A 45 29.98 30.87 9.62
C THR A 45 31.02 30.39 10.64
N ILE A 46 30.54 30.03 11.83
CA ILE A 46 31.35 29.45 12.91
C ILE A 46 31.29 27.91 12.83
N ILE A 47 32.38 27.22 13.16
CA ILE A 47 32.33 25.75 13.35
C ILE A 47 32.06 25.40 14.81
N GLN A 48 31.43 24.25 15.06
CA GLN A 48 31.10 23.79 16.43
C GLN A 48 32.30 23.83 17.37
N LYS A 49 33.48 23.42 16.89
CA LYS A 49 34.72 23.43 17.68
C LYS A 49 35.10 24.84 18.18
N GLU A 50 34.85 25.89 17.40
CA GLU A 50 35.15 27.26 17.81
C GLU A 50 34.15 27.74 18.87
N LEU A 51 32.88 27.34 18.75
CA LEU A 51 31.86 27.60 19.77
C LEU A 51 32.22 26.89 21.09
N ASP A 52 32.59 25.61 21.03
CA ASP A 52 32.99 24.81 22.19
C ASP A 52 34.21 25.43 22.90
N ASN A 53 35.19 25.91 22.13
CA ASN A 53 36.38 26.56 22.68
C ASN A 53 36.05 27.89 23.38
N ALA A 54 35.19 28.72 22.77
CA ALA A 54 34.77 29.98 23.37
C ALA A 54 33.94 29.77 24.64
N GLU A 55 33.05 28.77 24.63
CA GLU A 55 32.30 28.35 25.82
C GLU A 55 33.23 27.89 26.93
N ALA A 56 34.21 27.03 26.62
CA ALA A 56 35.19 26.55 27.59
C ALA A 56 36.04 27.68 28.18
N ASN A 57 36.49 28.63 27.36
CA ASN A 57 37.23 29.81 27.83
C ASN A 57 36.38 30.68 28.76
N LEU A 58 35.14 31.00 28.36
CA LEU A 58 34.24 31.80 29.17
C LEU A 58 33.90 31.10 30.50
N LYS A 59 33.64 29.78 30.49
CA LYS A 59 33.43 28.99 31.71
C LYS A 59 34.62 29.09 32.66
N HIS A 60 35.84 28.96 32.14
CA HIS A 60 37.06 29.09 32.94
C HIS A 60 37.18 30.49 33.59
N ILE A 61 36.97 31.55 32.83
CA ILE A 61 37.03 32.94 33.34
C ILE A 61 35.93 33.19 34.39
N ILE A 62 34.71 32.66 34.17
CA ILE A 62 33.62 32.73 35.14
C ILE A 62 34.03 32.05 36.45
N GLU A 63 34.64 30.87 36.38
CA GLU A 63 35.09 30.11 37.54
C GLU A 63 36.19 30.85 38.33
N GLU A 64 37.17 31.44 37.65
CA GLU A 64 38.19 32.28 38.29
C GLU A 64 37.55 33.48 39.02
N GLY A 65 36.64 34.19 38.35
CA GLY A 65 35.91 35.31 38.92
C GLY A 65 35.07 34.90 40.13
N TYR A 66 34.32 33.79 40.01
CA TYR A 66 33.53 33.23 41.09
C TYR A 66 34.41 32.87 42.30
N ASN A 67 35.56 32.23 42.06
CA ASN A 67 36.45 31.78 43.12
C ASN A 67 37.08 32.94 43.91
N SER A 68 37.24 34.11 43.30
CA SER A 68 37.74 35.33 43.96
C SER A 68 36.76 35.95 44.98
N LEU A 69 35.48 35.58 44.94
CA LEU A 69 34.46 36.06 45.86
C LEU A 69 34.57 35.41 47.26
N ASP A 70 34.18 36.15 48.30
CA ASP A 70 33.97 35.59 49.63
C ASP A 70 32.67 34.76 49.70
N ALA A 71 32.52 33.97 50.77
CA ALA A 71 31.39 33.05 50.93
C ALA A 71 30.02 33.76 50.87
N HIS A 72 29.87 34.96 51.44
CA HIS A 72 28.58 35.67 51.40
C HIS A 72 28.22 36.13 49.99
N ASN A 73 29.21 36.59 49.21
CA ASN A 73 28.98 36.97 47.82
C ASN A 73 28.79 35.75 46.91
N LYS A 74 29.47 34.64 47.17
CA LYS A 74 29.22 33.35 46.50
C LYS A 74 27.79 32.86 46.73
N TYR A 75 27.30 32.92 47.97
CA TYR A 75 25.92 32.60 48.28
C TYR A 75 24.91 33.45 47.47
N LYS A 76 25.13 34.76 47.39
CA LYS A 76 24.25 35.64 46.59
C LYS A 76 24.27 35.28 45.10
N VAL A 77 25.43 34.92 44.57
CA VAL A 77 25.55 34.44 43.18
C VAL A 77 24.71 33.19 42.97
N GLU A 78 24.89 32.16 43.79
CA GLU A 78 24.14 30.90 43.63
C GLU A 78 22.64 31.09 43.84
N LEU A 79 22.25 31.97 44.77
CA LEU A 79 20.86 32.35 44.97
C LEU A 79 20.26 32.99 43.73
N GLU A 80 20.95 33.98 43.15
CA GLU A 80 20.49 34.66 41.94
C GLU A 80 20.48 33.72 40.72
N ILE A 81 21.44 32.79 40.61
CA ILE A 81 21.43 31.75 39.58
C ILE A 81 20.18 30.88 39.72
N ALA A 82 19.90 30.35 40.91
CA ALA A 82 18.75 29.49 41.16
C ALA A 82 17.41 30.23 40.93
N GLU A 83 17.30 31.49 41.36
CA GLU A 83 16.11 32.32 41.13
C GLU A 83 15.89 32.60 39.64
N ASN A 84 16.95 32.89 38.88
CA ASN A 84 16.86 33.06 37.44
C ASN A 84 16.45 31.75 36.74
N LYS A 85 16.99 30.61 37.16
CA LYS A 85 16.58 29.29 36.63
C LYS A 85 15.08 29.05 36.81
N VAL A 86 14.54 29.30 38.00
CA VAL A 86 13.09 29.18 38.26
C VAL A 86 12.28 30.17 37.41
N LYS A 87 12.77 31.41 37.24
CA LYS A 87 12.10 32.45 36.47
C LYS A 87 12.05 32.10 34.97
N ASP A 88 13.13 31.55 34.45
CA ASP A 88 13.28 31.23 33.02
C ASP A 88 12.72 29.83 32.68
N ALA A 89 12.46 28.99 33.68
CA ALA A 89 11.87 27.67 33.51
C ALA A 89 10.45 27.76 32.93
N VAL A 90 10.26 27.11 31.78
CA VAL A 90 8.94 26.91 31.18
C VAL A 90 8.37 25.58 31.67
N VAL A 91 7.19 25.63 32.26
CA VAL A 91 6.50 24.42 32.74
C VAL A 91 5.72 23.78 31.59
N GLY A 92 5.93 22.49 31.37
CA GLY A 92 5.19 21.70 30.40
C GLY A 92 5.84 20.35 30.14
N GLU A 93 5.56 19.77 28.97
CA GLU A 93 6.01 18.43 28.57
C GLU A 93 6.92 18.43 27.33
N GLY A 94 7.21 19.61 26.77
CA GLY A 94 8.00 19.79 25.56
C GLY A 94 9.50 19.79 25.81
N ASN A 95 10.28 19.81 24.72
CA ASN A 95 11.74 19.79 24.81
C ASN A 95 12.30 21.04 25.51
N GLY A 96 13.20 20.86 26.47
CA GLY A 96 13.77 21.94 27.28
C GLY A 96 12.83 22.50 28.35
N GLN A 97 11.60 21.99 28.46
CA GLN A 97 10.66 22.36 29.51
C GLN A 97 10.87 21.50 30.77
N PHE A 98 10.21 21.89 31.86
CA PHE A 98 10.31 21.23 33.16
C PHE A 98 8.94 20.84 33.69
N LEU A 99 8.89 19.74 34.44
CA LEU A 99 7.68 19.41 35.19
C LEU A 99 7.48 20.40 36.34
N GLN A 100 6.22 20.69 36.67
CA GLN A 100 5.88 21.61 37.76
C GLN A 100 6.52 21.18 39.09
N ALA A 101 6.57 19.87 39.36
CA ALA A 101 7.15 19.31 40.58
C ALA A 101 8.66 19.60 40.70
N ASP A 102 9.39 19.60 39.58
CA ASP A 102 10.83 19.90 39.57
C ASP A 102 11.08 21.40 39.81
N VAL A 103 10.26 22.26 39.22
CA VAL A 103 10.30 23.72 39.46
C VAL A 103 9.98 24.04 40.93
N ASP A 104 9.00 23.37 41.51
CA ASP A 104 8.63 23.56 42.92
C ASP A 104 9.69 23.01 43.87
N ALA A 105 10.38 21.93 43.51
CA ALA A 105 11.52 21.41 44.27
C ALA A 105 12.67 22.42 44.32
N LEU A 106 13.01 23.07 43.19
CA LEU A 106 14.04 24.11 43.17
C LEU A 106 13.61 25.35 43.98
N LYS A 107 12.35 25.78 43.89
CA LYS A 107 11.82 26.86 44.75
C LYS A 107 11.95 26.53 46.23
N ALA A 108 11.61 25.30 46.62
CA ALA A 108 11.74 24.86 48.01
C ALA A 108 13.21 24.85 48.47
N ALA A 109 14.14 24.45 47.60
CA ALA A 109 15.58 24.52 47.88
C ALA A 109 16.06 25.97 48.06
N ILE A 110 15.58 26.90 47.23
CA ILE A 110 15.85 28.34 47.33
C ILE A 110 15.33 28.90 48.67
N ASP A 111 14.08 28.61 49.03
CA ASP A 111 13.47 29.10 50.28
C ASP A 111 14.18 28.54 51.52
N LYS A 112 14.59 27.28 51.46
CA LYS A 112 15.43 26.67 52.50
C LYS A 112 16.78 27.36 52.60
N ALA A 113 17.46 27.60 51.47
CA ALA A 113 18.74 28.29 51.44
C ALA A 113 18.66 29.72 52.00
N LYS A 114 17.57 30.45 51.73
CA LYS A 114 17.28 31.78 52.33
C LYS A 114 17.10 31.71 53.84
N THR A 115 16.35 30.72 54.31
CA THR A 115 16.10 30.50 55.73
C THR A 115 17.38 30.15 56.47
N ASP A 116 18.12 29.16 55.98
CA ASP A 116 19.35 28.67 56.60
C ASP A 116 20.42 29.77 56.66
N TYR A 117 20.58 30.53 55.56
CA TYR A 117 21.56 31.63 55.49
C TYR A 117 21.26 32.74 56.51
N SER A 118 19.97 33.09 56.69
CA SER A 118 19.55 34.11 57.65
C SER A 118 19.84 33.72 59.10
N THR A 119 19.95 32.42 59.39
CA THR A 119 20.26 31.88 60.72
C THR A 119 21.73 31.50 60.91
N SER A 120 22.54 31.58 59.85
CA SER A 120 23.92 31.13 59.88
C SER A 120 24.81 32.06 60.70
N ALA A 121 25.71 31.48 61.50
CA ALA A 121 26.62 32.21 62.37
C ALA A 121 28.09 32.11 61.94
N ILE A 122 28.44 31.16 61.08
CA ILE A 122 29.82 30.87 60.67
C ILE A 122 29.94 30.62 59.16
N ILE A 123 31.15 30.83 58.61
CA ILE A 123 31.42 30.69 57.17
C ILE A 123 31.23 29.24 56.69
N GLU A 124 31.54 28.25 57.54
CA GLU A 124 31.40 26.84 57.21
C GLU A 124 29.94 26.46 56.91
N GLU A 125 28.99 27.01 57.64
CA GLU A 125 27.55 26.83 57.39
C GLU A 125 27.14 27.47 56.06
N VAL A 126 27.62 28.70 55.78
CA VAL A 126 27.37 29.39 54.51
C VAL A 126 27.89 28.55 53.32
N ASN A 127 29.08 27.96 53.44
CA ASN A 127 29.63 27.09 52.41
C ASN A 127 28.78 25.82 52.21
N VAL A 128 28.24 25.22 53.27
CA VAL A 128 27.33 24.08 53.14
C VAL A 128 26.05 24.47 52.41
N ILE A 129 25.50 25.66 52.67
CA ILE A 129 24.31 26.18 51.98
C ILE A 129 24.60 26.38 50.48
N ILE A 130 25.76 26.96 50.15
CA ILE A 130 26.22 27.14 48.76
C ILE A 130 26.26 25.82 48.01
N GLU A 131 26.93 24.81 48.56
CA GLU A 131 27.08 23.51 47.89
C GLU A 131 25.74 22.77 47.78
N THR A 132 24.85 22.93 48.76
CA THR A 132 23.49 22.37 48.68
C THR A 132 22.67 23.03 47.56
N LEU A 133 22.74 24.36 47.44
CA LEU A 133 21.98 25.10 46.43
C LEU A 133 22.52 24.84 45.02
N LYS A 134 23.85 24.84 44.83
CA LYS A 134 24.50 24.45 43.57
C LYS A 134 24.04 23.07 43.11
N LYS A 135 24.09 22.09 44.01
CA LYS A 135 23.64 20.74 43.71
C LYS A 135 22.16 20.70 43.31
N ALA A 136 21.30 21.48 43.97
CA ALA A 136 19.89 21.57 43.58
C ALA A 136 19.69 22.18 42.19
N VAL A 137 20.52 23.15 41.79
CA VAL A 137 20.52 23.72 40.44
C VAL A 137 21.01 22.71 39.40
N GLU A 138 22.10 21.98 39.68
CA GLU A 138 22.61 20.91 38.81
C GLU A 138 21.55 19.80 38.61
N GLU A 139 20.94 19.33 39.71
CA GLU A 139 19.87 18.33 39.66
C GLU A 139 18.67 18.86 38.87
N PHE A 140 18.32 20.14 38.99
CA PHE A 140 17.24 20.76 38.22
C PHE A 140 17.57 20.82 36.72
N ASP A 141 18.78 21.20 36.34
CA ASP A 141 19.20 21.26 34.93
C ASP A 141 19.13 19.88 34.26
N GLU A 142 19.42 18.80 34.98
CA GLU A 142 19.26 17.42 34.50
C GLU A 142 17.80 16.98 34.32
N LYS A 143 16.83 17.72 34.86
CA LYS A 143 15.38 17.43 34.73
C LYS A 143 14.75 18.03 33.48
N ALA A 144 15.49 18.82 32.71
CA ALA A 144 14.99 19.36 31.44
C ALA A 144 14.51 18.20 30.55
N ILE A 145 13.26 18.29 30.08
CA ILE A 145 12.64 17.24 29.28
C ILE A 145 13.33 17.19 27.92
N VAL A 146 13.67 15.99 27.47
CA VAL A 146 14.22 15.75 26.13
C VAL A 146 13.21 14.99 25.31
N VAL A 147 12.83 15.54 24.15
CA VAL A 147 11.89 14.92 23.20
C VAL A 147 12.67 14.52 21.95
N ASN A 148 12.63 13.23 21.60
CA ASN A 148 13.26 12.70 20.39
C ASN A 148 12.22 12.59 19.26
N LYS A 149 12.51 13.26 18.13
CA LYS A 149 11.66 13.25 16.93
C LYS A 149 12.28 12.53 15.74
N ASP A 150 13.49 11.99 15.86
CA ASP A 150 14.26 11.38 14.75
C ASP A 150 13.47 10.24 14.08
N ALA A 151 12.79 9.43 14.90
CA ALA A 151 11.97 8.33 14.42
C ALA A 151 10.72 8.81 13.67
N LEU A 152 10.10 9.90 14.12
CA LEU A 152 8.95 10.51 13.45
C LEU A 152 9.36 11.13 12.11
N GLU A 153 10.49 11.85 12.07
CA GLU A 153 11.05 12.41 10.83
C GLU A 153 11.33 11.30 9.81
N THR A 154 11.98 10.21 10.24
CA THR A 154 12.26 9.05 9.38
C THR A 154 10.97 8.39 8.87
N ALA A 155 9.97 8.24 9.74
CA ALA A 155 8.68 7.64 9.38
C ALA A 155 7.93 8.50 8.34
N ILE A 156 7.94 9.83 8.51
CA ILE A 156 7.34 10.77 7.55
C ILE A 156 8.01 10.66 6.18
N ILE A 157 9.35 10.67 6.11
CA ILE A 157 10.09 10.56 4.84
C ILE A 157 9.69 9.28 4.09
N ASN A 158 9.67 8.14 4.79
CA ASN A 158 9.27 6.87 4.17
C ASN A 158 7.81 6.89 3.71
N ALA A 159 6.91 7.42 4.53
CA ALA A 159 5.50 7.52 4.21
C ALA A 159 5.24 8.43 2.99
N GLU A 160 5.95 9.55 2.87
CA GLU A 160 5.89 10.42 1.70
C GLU A 160 6.36 9.71 0.43
N GLU A 161 7.42 8.90 0.51
CA GLU A 161 7.91 8.13 -0.63
C GLU A 161 6.91 7.04 -1.05
N ILE A 162 6.25 6.38 -0.10
CA ILE A 162 5.14 5.45 -0.38
C ILE A 162 3.99 6.19 -1.07
N ALA A 163 3.53 7.30 -0.51
CA ALA A 163 2.41 8.08 -1.04
C ALA A 163 2.69 8.57 -2.48
N LYS A 164 3.91 9.01 -2.78
CA LYS A 164 4.34 9.43 -4.12
C LYS A 164 4.19 8.32 -5.17
N ASN A 165 4.31 7.06 -4.76
CA ASN A 165 4.28 5.89 -5.65
C ASN A 165 2.98 5.09 -5.55
N ALA A 166 1.96 5.62 -4.88
CA ALA A 166 0.71 4.92 -4.56
C ALA A 166 -0.33 4.97 -5.69
N GLU A 167 -0.32 6.03 -6.52
CA GLU A 167 -1.28 6.21 -7.60
C GLU A 167 -1.28 5.01 -8.57
N GLY A 168 -2.48 4.52 -8.92
CA GLY A 168 -2.65 3.36 -9.80
C GLY A 168 -2.34 2.01 -9.18
N LYS A 169 -1.90 1.96 -7.91
CA LYS A 169 -1.72 0.71 -7.15
C LYS A 169 -2.75 0.52 -6.04
N TYR A 170 -3.20 1.62 -5.45
CA TYR A 170 -4.15 1.64 -4.35
C TYR A 170 -5.35 2.53 -4.68
N TYR A 171 -6.48 2.30 -4.00
CA TYR A 171 -7.68 3.13 -4.14
C TYR A 171 -7.41 4.58 -3.72
N ALA A 172 -7.96 5.54 -4.47
CA ALA A 172 -7.70 6.96 -4.27
C ALA A 172 -8.07 7.44 -2.85
N GLU A 173 -9.22 6.98 -2.32
CA GLU A 173 -9.68 7.34 -0.98
C GLU A 173 -8.69 6.89 0.12
N ALA A 174 -8.06 5.72 -0.04
CA ALA A 174 -7.07 5.22 0.91
C ALA A 174 -5.77 6.04 0.84
N ILE A 175 -5.37 6.47 -0.36
CA ILE A 175 -4.22 7.37 -0.56
C ILE A 175 -4.48 8.71 0.14
N GLU A 176 -5.67 9.29 -0.04
CA GLU A 176 -6.05 10.56 0.60
C GLU A 176 -5.99 10.47 2.13
N LYS A 177 -6.53 9.38 2.71
CA LYS A 177 -6.46 9.12 4.15
C LYS A 177 -5.02 9.01 4.66
N PHE A 178 -4.17 8.29 3.92
CA PHE A 178 -2.75 8.16 4.27
C PHE A 178 -2.00 9.50 4.20
N VAL A 179 -2.21 10.28 3.14
CA VAL A 179 -1.64 11.64 2.99
C VAL A 179 -2.12 12.57 4.10
N SER A 180 -3.40 12.47 4.50
CA SER A 180 -3.91 13.24 5.63
C SER A 180 -3.15 12.90 6.93
N GLU A 181 -2.81 11.64 7.17
CA GLU A 181 -2.08 11.25 8.37
C GLU A 181 -0.61 11.68 8.33
N ILE A 182 0.04 11.64 7.15
CA ILE A 182 1.37 12.24 6.94
C ILE A 182 1.38 13.71 7.33
N ASN A 183 0.35 14.48 6.94
CA ASN A 183 0.28 15.90 7.26
C ASN A 183 0.12 16.15 8.77
N LYS A 184 -0.71 15.37 9.48
CA LYS A 184 -0.80 15.45 10.95
C LYS A 184 0.54 15.12 11.62
N ALA A 185 1.24 14.11 11.12
CA ALA A 185 2.57 13.76 11.63
C ALA A 185 3.57 14.91 11.44
N LYS A 186 3.50 15.64 10.33
CA LYS A 186 4.31 16.85 10.11
C LYS A 186 3.97 17.99 11.07
N GLU A 187 2.70 18.17 11.42
CA GLU A 187 2.29 19.15 12.42
C GLU A 187 2.91 18.83 13.80
N VAL A 188 2.88 17.56 14.20
CA VAL A 188 3.56 17.06 15.42
C VAL A 188 5.08 17.27 15.35
N LEU A 189 5.70 17.01 14.18
CA LEU A 189 7.12 17.25 13.97
C LEU A 189 7.48 18.74 14.14
N ALA A 190 6.63 19.64 13.65
CA ALA A 190 6.83 21.09 13.70
C ALA A 190 6.56 21.70 15.09
N ASP A 191 5.76 21.06 15.96
CA ASP A 191 5.42 21.59 17.28
C ASP A 191 6.58 21.47 18.27
N GLU A 192 7.24 22.58 18.61
CA GLU A 192 8.37 22.64 19.56
C GLU A 192 8.00 22.20 20.98
N ASN A 193 6.71 22.27 21.36
CA ASN A 193 6.23 21.99 22.71
C ASN A 193 5.60 20.61 22.85
N VAL A 194 5.66 19.79 21.81
CA VAL A 194 5.05 18.47 21.80
C VAL A 194 5.71 17.53 22.81
N SER A 195 4.91 16.71 23.50
CA SER A 195 5.43 15.69 24.40
C SER A 195 5.90 14.44 23.64
N GLN A 196 6.80 13.68 24.25
CA GLN A 196 7.24 12.40 23.68
C GLN A 196 6.06 11.43 23.46
N VAL A 197 5.04 11.47 24.32
CA VAL A 197 3.84 10.62 24.17
C VAL A 197 3.08 10.96 22.89
N THR A 198 2.93 12.26 22.59
CA THR A 198 2.29 12.70 21.35
C THR A 198 3.11 12.33 20.12
N VAL A 199 4.45 12.43 20.19
CA VAL A 199 5.35 11.96 19.12
C VAL A 199 5.16 10.46 18.88
N ASP A 200 5.22 9.64 19.94
CA ASP A 200 5.05 8.19 19.85
C ASP A 200 3.68 7.83 19.26
N THR A 201 2.62 8.51 19.71
CA THR A 201 1.25 8.30 19.22
C THR A 201 1.10 8.68 17.75
N SER A 202 1.76 9.75 17.31
CA SER A 202 1.78 10.15 15.90
C SER A 202 2.45 9.12 15.01
N ILE A 203 3.51 8.46 15.48
CA ILE A 203 4.16 7.36 14.76
C ILE A 203 3.20 6.17 14.62
N GLU A 204 2.53 5.79 15.71
CA GLU A 204 1.56 4.68 15.69
C GLU A 204 0.39 4.94 14.73
N ALA A 205 -0.13 6.18 14.71
CA ALA A 205 -1.20 6.59 13.81
C ALA A 205 -0.77 6.51 12.34
N LEU A 206 0.43 7.02 12.01
CA LEU A 206 0.98 6.97 10.66
C LEU A 206 1.19 5.53 10.17
N LEU A 207 1.74 4.64 11.02
CA LEU A 207 1.92 3.22 10.70
C LEU A 207 0.57 2.52 10.49
N THR A 208 -0.45 2.87 11.27
CA THR A 208 -1.81 2.32 11.09
C THR A 208 -2.39 2.72 9.74
N ALA A 209 -2.25 4.00 9.36
CA ALA A 209 -2.70 4.49 8.06
C ALA A 209 -1.94 3.83 6.89
N GLU A 210 -0.63 3.57 7.05
CA GLU A 210 0.15 2.81 6.07
C GLU A 210 -0.41 1.38 5.89
N VAL A 211 -0.71 0.69 6.98
CA VAL A 211 -1.32 -0.66 6.93
C VAL A 211 -2.69 -0.64 6.25
N GLU A 212 -3.50 0.40 6.47
CA GLU A 212 -4.79 0.56 5.79
C GLU A 212 -4.63 0.79 4.28
N LEU A 213 -3.66 1.63 3.88
CA LEU A 213 -3.31 1.81 2.47
C LEU A 213 -2.90 0.47 1.84
N LEU A 214 -2.05 -0.31 2.50
CA LEU A 214 -1.56 -1.59 2.00
C LEU A 214 -2.66 -2.66 1.83
N LYS A 215 -3.80 -2.52 2.51
CA LYS A 215 -4.98 -3.38 2.31
C LYS A 215 -5.84 -2.94 1.13
N ALA A 216 -5.76 -1.67 0.75
CA ALA A 216 -6.57 -1.03 -0.27
C ALA A 216 -5.94 -1.13 -1.68
N VAL A 217 -5.46 -2.32 -2.06
CA VAL A 217 -4.81 -2.58 -3.35
C VAL A 217 -5.86 -2.70 -4.45
N LEU A 218 -5.58 -2.11 -5.61
CA LEU A 218 -6.40 -2.27 -6.81
C LEU A 218 -6.27 -3.69 -7.36
N PRO A 219 -7.37 -4.34 -7.82
CA PRO A 219 -7.29 -5.68 -8.38
C PRO A 219 -6.51 -5.71 -9.70
N ASP A 220 -5.78 -6.80 -9.93
CA ASP A 220 -5.14 -7.06 -11.22
C ASP A 220 -6.20 -7.38 -12.28
N LYS A 221 -6.14 -6.67 -13.41
CA LYS A 221 -7.08 -6.78 -14.53
C LYS A 221 -6.48 -7.48 -15.75
N THR A 222 -5.29 -8.04 -15.63
CA THR A 222 -4.59 -8.69 -16.75
C THR A 222 -5.38 -9.87 -17.31
N GLU A 223 -5.91 -10.76 -16.46
CA GLU A 223 -6.73 -11.90 -16.91
C GLU A 223 -8.04 -11.42 -17.56
N LEU A 224 -8.71 -10.43 -16.96
CA LEU A 224 -9.91 -9.82 -17.51
C LEU A 224 -9.67 -9.25 -18.92
N ASN A 225 -8.56 -8.53 -19.13
CA ASN A 225 -8.18 -7.99 -20.44
C ASN A 225 -7.97 -9.08 -21.49
N ASN A 226 -7.32 -10.18 -21.12
CA ASN A 226 -7.10 -11.30 -22.04
C ASN A 226 -8.42 -11.96 -22.43
N LEU A 227 -9.32 -12.20 -21.47
CA LEU A 227 -10.64 -12.79 -21.73
C LEU A 227 -11.55 -11.87 -22.55
N ILE A 228 -11.49 -10.55 -22.35
CA ILE A 228 -12.21 -9.58 -23.19
C ILE A 228 -11.78 -9.72 -24.65
N ASN A 229 -10.47 -9.80 -24.91
CA ASN A 229 -9.95 -9.95 -26.27
C ASN A 229 -10.37 -11.29 -26.89
N GLU A 230 -10.22 -12.39 -26.14
CA GLU A 230 -10.65 -13.72 -26.56
C GLU A 230 -12.16 -13.77 -26.85
N GLY A 231 -12.98 -13.15 -26.01
CA GLY A 231 -14.42 -13.04 -26.20
C GLY A 231 -14.80 -12.26 -27.47
N LYS A 232 -14.08 -11.19 -27.80
CA LYS A 232 -14.27 -10.43 -29.05
C LYS A 232 -13.93 -11.26 -30.28
N GLU A 233 -12.77 -11.91 -30.28
CA GLU A 233 -12.35 -12.79 -31.39
C GLU A 233 -13.35 -13.94 -31.59
N LEU A 234 -13.83 -14.54 -30.49
CA LEU A 234 -14.81 -15.61 -30.55
C LEU A 234 -16.19 -15.12 -31.02
N SER A 235 -16.60 -13.90 -30.64
CA SER A 235 -17.83 -13.29 -31.17
C SER A 235 -17.78 -13.10 -32.70
N GLU A 236 -16.64 -12.67 -33.23
CA GLU A 236 -16.44 -12.57 -34.68
C GLU A 236 -16.58 -13.94 -35.36
N ALA A 237 -15.96 -14.97 -34.78
CA ALA A 237 -16.06 -16.34 -35.29
C ALA A 237 -17.51 -16.87 -35.27
N LEU A 238 -18.25 -16.59 -34.19
CA LEU A 238 -19.67 -16.92 -34.04
C LEU A 238 -20.56 -16.27 -35.12
N GLY A 239 -20.11 -15.18 -35.75
CA GLY A 239 -20.80 -14.57 -36.89
C GLY A 239 -20.99 -15.50 -38.10
N ASN A 240 -20.24 -16.61 -38.17
CA ASN A 240 -20.39 -17.62 -39.22
C ASN A 240 -21.43 -18.71 -38.89
N TYR A 241 -22.05 -18.65 -37.70
CA TYR A 241 -22.95 -19.69 -37.19
C TYR A 241 -24.32 -19.09 -36.86
N GLU A 242 -25.21 -19.00 -37.85
CA GLU A 242 -26.53 -18.35 -37.71
C GLU A 242 -27.38 -18.95 -36.57
N SER A 243 -27.29 -20.26 -36.33
CA SER A 243 -27.98 -20.95 -35.23
C SER A 243 -27.42 -20.66 -33.84
N LEU A 244 -26.23 -20.07 -33.74
CA LEU A 244 -25.58 -19.70 -32.47
C LEU A 244 -25.67 -18.19 -32.20
N ALA A 245 -26.58 -17.48 -32.89
CA ALA A 245 -26.76 -16.04 -32.75
C ALA A 245 -27.05 -15.60 -31.30
N ASP A 246 -27.82 -16.39 -30.54
CA ASP A 246 -28.13 -16.09 -29.14
C ASP A 246 -26.87 -16.16 -28.25
N ILE A 247 -26.00 -17.15 -28.46
CA ILE A 247 -24.72 -17.28 -27.74
C ILE A 247 -23.81 -16.09 -28.07
N LYS A 248 -23.78 -15.66 -29.33
CA LYS A 248 -23.02 -14.48 -29.76
C LYS A 248 -23.48 -13.24 -29.01
N VAL A 249 -24.79 -13.00 -28.95
CA VAL A 249 -25.37 -11.84 -28.23
C VAL A 249 -25.03 -11.91 -26.73
N ASP A 250 -25.17 -13.06 -26.09
CA ASP A 250 -24.83 -13.25 -24.68
C ASP A 250 -23.34 -12.96 -24.42
N LEU A 251 -22.45 -13.45 -25.28
CA LEU A 251 -21.01 -13.19 -25.18
C LEU A 251 -20.68 -11.71 -25.39
N GLU A 252 -21.29 -11.06 -26.38
CA GLU A 252 -21.11 -9.62 -26.63
C GLU A 252 -21.56 -8.77 -25.43
N ASN A 253 -22.68 -9.12 -24.81
CA ASN A 253 -23.17 -8.44 -23.60
C ASN A 253 -22.18 -8.59 -22.43
N LEU A 254 -21.69 -9.80 -22.17
CA LEU A 254 -20.70 -10.04 -21.11
C LEU A 254 -19.37 -9.34 -21.40
N VAL A 255 -18.94 -9.26 -22.67
CA VAL A 255 -17.77 -8.48 -23.06
C VAL A 255 -17.98 -7.00 -22.71
N VAL A 256 -19.13 -6.41 -23.03
CA VAL A 256 -19.43 -5.00 -22.71
C VAL A 256 -19.43 -4.74 -21.20
N GLU A 257 -20.01 -5.64 -20.40
CA GLU A 257 -19.99 -5.55 -18.94
C GLU A 257 -18.55 -5.62 -18.40
N ALA A 258 -17.77 -6.57 -18.89
CA ALA A 258 -16.36 -6.72 -18.53
C ALA A 258 -15.51 -5.51 -18.92
N GLU A 259 -15.76 -4.88 -20.07
CA GLU A 259 -15.08 -3.64 -20.48
C GLU A 259 -15.42 -2.48 -19.55
N THR A 260 -16.67 -2.39 -19.10
CA THR A 260 -17.09 -1.38 -18.11
C THR A 260 -16.32 -1.55 -16.80
N ILE A 261 -16.17 -2.79 -16.32
CA ILE A 261 -15.41 -3.13 -15.10
C ILE A 261 -13.91 -2.88 -15.31
N ARG A 262 -13.36 -3.22 -16.48
CA ARG A 262 -11.96 -2.94 -16.84
C ARG A 262 -11.64 -1.45 -16.72
N ASP A 263 -12.50 -0.61 -17.28
CA ASP A 263 -12.26 0.84 -17.38
C ASP A 263 -12.61 1.59 -16.08
N ASN A 264 -13.36 0.96 -15.17
CA ASN A 264 -13.63 1.50 -13.83
C ASN A 264 -12.37 1.46 -12.94
N LYS A 265 -11.78 2.63 -12.67
CA LYS A 265 -10.59 2.78 -11.82
C LYS A 265 -10.79 2.32 -10.37
N GLU A 266 -12.04 2.31 -9.90
CA GLU A 266 -12.41 1.93 -8.53
C GLU A 266 -13.09 0.55 -8.48
N ALA A 267 -12.95 -0.27 -9.54
CA ALA A 267 -13.51 -1.61 -9.56
C ALA A 267 -12.98 -2.44 -8.39
N THR A 268 -13.89 -3.09 -7.68
CA THR A 268 -13.57 -3.98 -6.56
C THR A 268 -12.98 -5.29 -7.05
N ALA A 269 -12.25 -5.98 -6.17
CA ALA A 269 -11.74 -7.32 -6.46
C ALA A 269 -12.86 -8.31 -6.77
N GLU A 270 -14.01 -8.17 -6.11
CA GLU A 270 -15.19 -9.00 -6.36
C GLU A 270 -15.76 -8.78 -7.76
N GLU A 271 -15.97 -7.53 -8.18
CA GLU A 271 -16.43 -7.21 -9.55
C GLU A 271 -15.48 -7.73 -10.62
N VAL A 272 -14.17 -7.55 -10.46
CA VAL A 272 -13.17 -8.06 -11.41
C VAL A 272 -13.21 -9.59 -11.46
N SER A 273 -13.26 -10.26 -10.31
CA SER A 273 -13.31 -11.72 -10.26
C SER A 273 -14.60 -12.29 -10.86
N GLY A 274 -15.76 -11.67 -10.61
CA GLY A 274 -17.04 -12.05 -11.20
C GLY A 274 -17.06 -11.89 -12.72
N ALA A 275 -16.49 -10.80 -13.24
CA ALA A 275 -16.37 -10.59 -14.69
C ALA A 275 -15.46 -11.63 -15.36
N VAL A 276 -14.33 -11.97 -14.71
CA VAL A 276 -13.42 -13.03 -15.16
C VAL A 276 -14.15 -14.37 -15.23
N GLU A 277 -14.86 -14.75 -14.16
CA GLU A 277 -15.60 -16.02 -14.11
C GLU A 277 -16.72 -16.05 -15.16
N GLY A 278 -17.51 -14.98 -15.28
CA GLY A 278 -18.60 -14.87 -16.25
C GLY A 278 -18.12 -15.02 -17.69
N LEU A 279 -17.09 -14.26 -18.09
CA LEU A 279 -16.51 -14.35 -19.44
C LEU A 279 -15.91 -15.73 -19.70
N LYS A 280 -15.12 -16.25 -18.75
CA LYS A 280 -14.49 -17.56 -18.91
C LYS A 280 -15.51 -18.66 -19.14
N ASN A 281 -16.61 -18.66 -18.38
CA ASN A 281 -17.68 -19.64 -18.53
C ASN A 281 -18.38 -19.52 -19.89
N LYS A 282 -18.74 -18.30 -20.32
CA LYS A 282 -19.40 -18.11 -21.62
C LYS A 282 -18.48 -18.42 -22.81
N ILE A 283 -17.18 -18.11 -22.71
CA ILE A 283 -16.19 -18.47 -23.73
C ILE A 283 -16.09 -20.00 -23.86
N VAL A 284 -16.06 -20.74 -22.74
CA VAL A 284 -16.04 -22.21 -22.76
C VAL A 284 -17.32 -22.77 -23.39
N GLU A 285 -18.48 -22.25 -23.01
CA GLU A 285 -19.79 -22.63 -23.58
C GLU A 285 -19.79 -22.41 -25.11
N ALA A 286 -19.43 -21.21 -25.57
CA ALA A 286 -19.40 -20.87 -26.98
C ALA A 286 -18.46 -21.78 -27.80
N LYS A 287 -17.29 -22.12 -27.26
CA LYS A 287 -16.35 -23.03 -27.92
C LYS A 287 -16.90 -24.46 -28.05
N GLU A 288 -17.55 -24.98 -27.00
CA GLU A 288 -18.13 -26.33 -27.07
C GLU A 288 -19.34 -26.37 -28.00
N GLU A 289 -20.15 -25.32 -28.06
CA GLU A 289 -21.30 -25.23 -28.98
C GLU A 289 -20.87 -25.11 -30.45
N ILE A 290 -19.83 -24.33 -30.76
CA ILE A 290 -19.21 -24.32 -32.10
C ILE A 290 -18.75 -25.73 -32.48
N LYS A 291 -18.02 -26.38 -31.59
CA LYS A 291 -17.51 -27.74 -31.83
C LYS A 291 -18.63 -28.76 -31.99
N ALA A 292 -19.71 -28.66 -31.23
CA ALA A 292 -20.88 -29.51 -31.38
C ALA A 292 -21.53 -29.29 -32.75
N PHE A 293 -21.72 -28.04 -33.15
CA PHE A 293 -22.29 -27.66 -34.44
C PHE A 293 -21.44 -28.17 -35.63
N GLU A 294 -20.13 -27.95 -35.60
CA GLU A 294 -19.21 -28.43 -36.64
C GLU A 294 -19.22 -29.96 -36.77
N ASN A 295 -19.36 -30.68 -35.66
CA ASN A 295 -19.46 -32.15 -35.67
C ASN A 295 -20.77 -32.62 -36.30
N VAL A 296 -21.90 -32.00 -35.96
CA VAL A 296 -23.20 -32.33 -36.57
C VAL A 296 -23.16 -32.09 -38.09
N SER A 297 -22.62 -30.95 -38.52
CA SER A 297 -22.55 -30.60 -39.94
C SER A 297 -21.69 -31.57 -40.76
N LYS A 298 -20.61 -32.11 -40.19
CA LYS A 298 -19.82 -33.18 -40.81
C LYS A 298 -20.62 -34.48 -40.97
N ILE A 299 -21.46 -34.82 -40.00
CA ILE A 299 -22.36 -35.98 -40.10
C ILE A 299 -23.36 -35.77 -41.24
N GLU A 300 -23.97 -34.59 -41.36
CA GLU A 300 -24.92 -34.29 -42.43
C GLU A 300 -24.27 -34.38 -43.83
N LEU A 301 -23.01 -33.92 -43.97
CA LEU A 301 -22.25 -34.08 -45.20
C LEU A 301 -21.96 -35.56 -45.52
N GLU A 302 -21.58 -36.35 -44.53
CA GLU A 302 -21.38 -37.79 -44.71
C GLU A 302 -22.68 -38.51 -45.11
N GLU A 303 -23.82 -38.15 -44.52
CA GLU A 303 -25.14 -38.68 -44.90
C GLU A 303 -25.54 -38.28 -46.32
N ALA A 304 -25.34 -37.03 -46.72
CA ALA A 304 -25.62 -36.55 -48.07
C ALA A 304 -24.78 -37.31 -49.11
N ILE A 305 -23.48 -37.53 -48.81
CA ILE A 305 -22.59 -38.35 -49.64
C ILE A 305 -23.10 -39.78 -49.73
N ASN A 306 -23.41 -40.43 -48.60
CA ASN A 306 -23.89 -41.82 -48.58
C ASN A 306 -25.19 -41.98 -49.38
N LYS A 307 -26.10 -41.02 -49.28
CA LYS A 307 -27.34 -41.00 -50.07
C LYS A 307 -27.07 -40.86 -51.56
N ALA A 308 -26.11 -40.02 -51.94
CA ALA A 308 -25.69 -39.86 -53.32
C ALA A 308 -25.02 -41.14 -53.86
N GLU A 309 -24.20 -41.81 -53.05
CA GLU A 309 -23.50 -43.05 -53.43
C GLU A 309 -24.43 -44.27 -53.54
N ALA A 310 -25.55 -44.27 -52.81
CA ALA A 310 -26.56 -45.33 -52.90
C ALA A 310 -27.37 -45.29 -54.21
N LEU A 311 -27.26 -44.25 -55.02
CA LEU A 311 -27.96 -44.13 -56.29
C LEU A 311 -27.43 -45.15 -57.31
N ASN A 312 -28.35 -45.86 -57.98
CA ASN A 312 -27.97 -46.81 -59.02
C ASN A 312 -27.73 -46.07 -60.35
N LYS A 313 -26.46 -46.06 -60.80
CA LYS A 313 -26.02 -45.46 -62.08
C LYS A 313 -26.92 -45.83 -63.28
N LYS A 314 -27.46 -47.04 -63.33
CA LYS A 314 -28.23 -47.53 -64.49
C LYS A 314 -29.59 -46.86 -64.67
N ASP A 315 -30.10 -46.21 -63.64
CA ASP A 315 -31.44 -45.60 -63.66
C ASP A 315 -31.42 -44.19 -64.26
N TYR A 316 -30.23 -43.62 -64.47
CA TYR A 316 -30.03 -42.21 -64.83
C TYR A 316 -29.11 -42.04 -66.04
N THR A 317 -29.29 -40.93 -66.76
CA THR A 317 -28.41 -40.55 -67.87
C THR A 317 -26.98 -40.33 -67.39
N GLU A 318 -26.01 -40.67 -68.24
CA GLU A 318 -24.58 -40.61 -67.90
C GLU A 318 -24.14 -39.22 -67.42
N ASP A 319 -24.60 -38.16 -68.10
CA ASP A 319 -24.25 -36.78 -67.76
C ASP A 319 -24.79 -36.36 -66.39
N SER A 320 -26.06 -36.66 -66.10
CA SER A 320 -26.67 -36.29 -64.81
C SER A 320 -26.04 -37.04 -63.63
N TYR A 321 -25.70 -38.32 -63.83
CA TYR A 321 -25.02 -39.12 -62.79
C TYR A 321 -23.57 -38.68 -62.57
N LYS A 322 -22.85 -38.30 -63.63
CA LYS A 322 -21.49 -37.77 -63.53
C LYS A 322 -21.44 -36.48 -62.70
N SER A 323 -22.45 -35.61 -62.82
CA SER A 323 -22.55 -34.41 -61.99
C SER A 323 -22.65 -34.74 -60.49
N VAL A 324 -23.39 -35.80 -60.13
CA VAL A 324 -23.49 -36.27 -58.73
C VAL A 324 -22.14 -36.79 -58.24
N LEU A 325 -21.43 -37.60 -59.04
CA LEU A 325 -20.10 -38.11 -58.69
C LEU A 325 -19.11 -36.98 -58.40
N THR A 326 -19.12 -35.90 -59.20
CA THR A 326 -18.26 -34.73 -58.95
C THR A 326 -18.55 -34.11 -57.59
N THR A 327 -19.83 -33.93 -57.22
CA THR A 327 -20.19 -33.38 -55.91
C THR A 327 -19.83 -34.30 -54.74
N ILE A 328 -19.90 -35.62 -54.94
CA ILE A 328 -19.44 -36.62 -53.94
C ILE A 328 -17.93 -36.48 -53.71
N GLU A 329 -17.13 -36.39 -54.78
CA GLU A 329 -15.67 -36.25 -54.67
C GLU A 329 -15.29 -34.96 -53.94
N GLU A 330 -15.97 -33.85 -54.22
CA GLU A 330 -15.79 -32.57 -53.53
C GLU A 330 -16.16 -32.68 -52.05
N GLY A 331 -17.31 -33.26 -51.72
CA GLY A 331 -17.74 -33.47 -50.33
C GLY A 331 -16.77 -34.35 -49.53
N LYS A 332 -16.29 -35.44 -50.13
CA LYS A 332 -15.29 -36.33 -49.49
C LYS A 332 -13.96 -35.62 -49.24
N LYS A 333 -13.51 -34.76 -50.17
CA LYS A 333 -12.31 -33.93 -49.95
C LYS A 333 -12.51 -32.99 -48.78
N LEU A 334 -13.69 -32.40 -48.66
CA LEU A 334 -14.01 -31.45 -47.61
C LEU A 334 -14.07 -32.09 -46.21
N LEU A 335 -14.64 -33.30 -46.07
CA LEU A 335 -14.61 -34.07 -44.82
C LEU A 335 -13.18 -34.33 -44.30
N ASN A 336 -12.23 -34.48 -45.21
CA ASN A 336 -10.82 -34.72 -44.88
C ASN A 336 -9.98 -33.43 -44.78
N SER A 337 -10.58 -32.27 -45.08
CA SER A 337 -9.88 -30.99 -45.02
C SER A 337 -9.84 -30.47 -43.58
N LYS A 338 -8.66 -30.03 -43.16
CA LYS A 338 -8.46 -29.36 -41.86
C LYS A 338 -8.84 -27.88 -41.90
N ASP A 339 -8.91 -27.33 -43.10
CA ASP A 339 -9.18 -25.91 -43.36
C ASP A 339 -10.61 -25.69 -43.89
N ALA A 340 -11.44 -26.75 -43.97
CA ALA A 340 -12.83 -26.62 -44.36
C ALA A 340 -13.56 -25.74 -43.35
N THR A 341 -14.14 -24.64 -43.84
CA THR A 341 -15.02 -23.82 -43.00
C THR A 341 -16.39 -24.48 -42.92
N GLN A 342 -17.15 -24.14 -41.89
CA GLN A 342 -18.52 -24.60 -41.76
C GLN A 342 -19.38 -24.20 -42.98
N ALA A 343 -19.23 -22.96 -43.45
CA ALA A 343 -19.91 -22.50 -44.67
C ALA A 343 -19.57 -23.35 -45.91
N ASP A 344 -18.35 -23.89 -46.00
CA ASP A 344 -17.99 -24.83 -47.06
C ASP A 344 -18.75 -26.14 -46.93
N ILE A 345 -18.90 -26.67 -45.69
CA ILE A 345 -19.59 -27.94 -45.41
C ILE A 345 -21.06 -27.82 -45.80
N ASP A 346 -21.73 -26.75 -45.37
CA ASP A 346 -23.13 -26.50 -45.69
C ASP A 346 -23.33 -26.33 -47.20
N ALA A 347 -22.43 -25.60 -47.86
CA ALA A 347 -22.47 -25.46 -49.31
C ALA A 347 -22.27 -26.80 -50.04
N ALA A 348 -21.42 -27.69 -49.53
CA ALA A 348 -21.22 -29.03 -50.10
C ALA A 348 -22.46 -29.92 -49.92
N VAL A 349 -23.07 -29.92 -48.74
CA VAL A 349 -24.37 -30.61 -48.48
C VAL A 349 -25.43 -30.13 -49.47
N ALA A 350 -25.56 -28.81 -49.62
CA ALA A 350 -26.52 -28.20 -50.54
C ALA A 350 -26.25 -28.58 -52.01
N ARG A 351 -24.99 -28.57 -52.45
CA ARG A 351 -24.59 -28.97 -53.81
C ARG A 351 -24.90 -30.44 -54.10
N ILE A 352 -24.56 -31.34 -53.18
CA ILE A 352 -24.85 -32.78 -53.33
C ILE A 352 -26.36 -33.00 -53.44
N ASN A 353 -27.14 -32.42 -52.52
CA ASN A 353 -28.59 -32.53 -52.54
C ASN A 353 -29.22 -31.95 -53.84
N ASN A 354 -28.67 -30.86 -54.36
CA ASN A 354 -29.11 -30.27 -55.62
C ASN A 354 -28.78 -31.16 -56.82
N ALA A 355 -27.56 -31.73 -56.87
CA ALA A 355 -27.16 -32.66 -57.93
C ALA A 355 -28.04 -33.92 -57.94
N ILE A 356 -28.36 -34.49 -56.76
CA ILE A 356 -29.30 -35.60 -56.63
C ILE A 356 -30.68 -35.21 -57.20
N LYS A 357 -31.17 -34.01 -56.88
CA LYS A 357 -32.49 -33.52 -57.33
C LYS A 357 -32.58 -33.34 -58.85
N ASN A 358 -31.46 -33.02 -59.51
CA ASN A 358 -31.39 -32.76 -60.95
C ASN A 358 -31.07 -34.01 -61.79
N LEU A 359 -31.06 -35.20 -61.19
CA LEU A 359 -30.87 -36.45 -61.91
C LEU A 359 -31.96 -36.66 -62.97
N VAL A 360 -31.55 -37.11 -64.16
CA VAL A 360 -32.45 -37.39 -65.29
C VAL A 360 -32.55 -38.88 -65.50
N LYS A 361 -33.75 -39.45 -65.35
CA LYS A 361 -33.98 -40.89 -65.55
C LYS A 361 -33.85 -41.28 -67.02
N ILE A 362 -33.39 -42.50 -67.28
CA ILE A 362 -33.42 -43.08 -68.64
C ILE A 362 -34.84 -43.58 -68.90
N ASP A 363 -35.56 -42.96 -69.84
CA ASP A 363 -36.90 -43.41 -70.24
C ASP A 363 -36.84 -44.72 -71.04
N ASN A 364 -37.27 -45.82 -70.42
CA ASN A 364 -37.68 -47.04 -71.12
C ASN A 364 -39.21 -47.04 -71.26
N GLY A 365 -39.74 -46.59 -72.40
CA GLY A 365 -41.17 -46.62 -72.65
C GLY A 365 -41.71 -48.05 -72.90
N ASN A 366 -42.65 -48.52 -72.06
CA ASN A 366 -44.07 -48.67 -72.44
C ASN A 366 -44.95 -49.17 -71.27
N SER A 367 -46.18 -48.67 -71.29
CA SER A 367 -47.39 -48.91 -70.47
C SER A 367 -47.75 -50.36 -70.10
N GLY A 368 -48.35 -50.56 -68.91
CA GLY A 368 -49.25 -51.70 -68.66
C GLY A 368 -49.55 -52.14 -67.21
N ASN A 369 -50.47 -51.43 -66.55
CA ASN A 369 -51.61 -51.92 -65.74
C ASN A 369 -51.50 -52.92 -64.54
N ASN A 370 -52.40 -52.66 -63.58
CA ASN A 370 -53.06 -53.53 -62.57
C ASN A 370 -52.50 -53.73 -61.15
N ASN A 371 -53.15 -53.00 -60.22
CA ASN A 371 -54.06 -53.49 -59.17
C ASN A 371 -53.48 -54.23 -57.94
N GLY A 372 -53.84 -53.73 -56.74
CA GLY A 372 -54.21 -54.61 -55.63
C GLY A 372 -53.76 -54.20 -54.23
N SER A 373 -54.65 -53.50 -53.52
CA SER A 373 -55.11 -53.86 -52.15
C SER A 373 -54.15 -53.86 -50.95
N ASN A 374 -54.27 -52.79 -50.16
CA ASN A 374 -54.72 -52.72 -48.75
C ASN A 374 -54.33 -53.76 -47.67
N ASN A 375 -54.18 -53.22 -46.45
CA ASN A 375 -54.17 -53.84 -45.11
C ASN A 375 -52.93 -54.69 -44.76
N GLY A 376 -52.31 -54.59 -43.58
CA GLY A 376 -52.71 -53.99 -42.32
C GLY A 376 -52.22 -54.92 -41.18
N ASN A 377 -51.50 -54.33 -40.24
CA ASN A 377 -51.56 -54.58 -38.79
C ASN A 377 -50.76 -55.71 -38.10
N GLU A 378 -50.16 -55.29 -36.96
CA GLU A 378 -49.86 -56.00 -35.69
C GLU A 378 -48.89 -57.21 -35.74
N ASN A 379 -48.00 -57.49 -34.78
CA ASN A 379 -48.01 -57.20 -33.35
C ASN A 379 -46.59 -57.45 -32.74
N ASN A 380 -46.15 -56.54 -31.86
CA ASN A 380 -45.66 -56.75 -30.48
C ASN A 380 -44.62 -57.83 -30.09
N GLY A 381 -43.71 -57.41 -29.19
CA GLY A 381 -42.93 -58.25 -28.26
C GLY A 381 -41.54 -57.66 -27.98
N ASN A 382 -41.40 -56.58 -27.20
CA ASN A 382 -41.26 -56.54 -25.72
C ASN A 382 -40.10 -57.38 -25.16
N GLY A 383 -39.22 -56.76 -24.35
CA GLY A 383 -38.16 -57.48 -23.66
C GLY A 383 -37.13 -56.64 -22.91
N ASN A 384 -37.60 -55.80 -22.00
CA ASN A 384 -36.90 -54.97 -21.01
C ASN A 384 -35.83 -55.73 -20.17
N ASN A 385 -34.70 -55.10 -19.81
CA ASN A 385 -34.35 -54.68 -18.42
C ASN A 385 -32.85 -54.46 -18.14
N ASN A 386 -32.63 -53.65 -17.09
CA ASN A 386 -31.48 -53.53 -16.18
C ASN A 386 -30.57 -52.31 -16.49
N GLY A 387 -30.24 -51.41 -15.55
CA GLY A 387 -30.39 -51.44 -14.10
C GLY A 387 -30.17 -50.07 -13.46
N ASN A 388 -30.37 -50.07 -12.15
CA ASN A 388 -30.69 -49.01 -11.22
C ASN A 388 -29.50 -48.15 -10.72
N SER A 389 -29.85 -46.97 -10.19
CA SER A 389 -29.28 -46.24 -9.04
C SER A 389 -27.91 -45.55 -9.11
N GLY A 390 -27.90 -44.27 -8.70
CA GLY A 390 -26.72 -43.57 -8.19
C GLY A 390 -26.94 -42.07 -8.02
N LYS A 391 -27.11 -41.62 -6.78
CA LYS A 391 -27.45 -40.26 -6.34
C LYS A 391 -26.23 -39.68 -5.62
N GLY A 392 -25.92 -38.40 -5.83
CA GLY A 392 -25.35 -37.52 -4.81
C GLY A 392 -23.83 -37.23 -4.84
N GLU A 393 -23.56 -35.93 -4.66
CA GLU A 393 -22.39 -35.30 -4.01
C GLU A 393 -21.09 -35.24 -4.85
N ASN A 394 -20.71 -34.09 -5.44
CA ASN A 394 -20.20 -32.86 -4.81
C ASN A 394 -18.92 -33.11 -3.99
N GLU A 395 -17.74 -32.79 -4.54
CA GLU A 395 -16.73 -31.89 -3.94
C GLU A 395 -15.35 -31.90 -4.65
N LEU A 396 -14.92 -30.68 -5.03
CA LEU A 396 -13.55 -30.10 -5.02
C LEU A 396 -12.54 -30.39 -6.17
N PRO A 397 -11.58 -29.47 -6.48
CA PRO A 397 -11.12 -28.36 -5.63
C PRO A 397 -11.25 -26.95 -6.21
N GLN A 398 -11.56 -26.06 -5.27
CA GLN A 398 -11.33 -24.62 -5.28
C GLN A 398 -9.81 -24.36 -5.40
N THR A 399 -9.35 -23.80 -6.51
CA THR A 399 -8.03 -23.17 -6.58
C THR A 399 -8.20 -21.68 -6.28
N GLY A 400 -8.37 -21.38 -4.99
CA GLY A 400 -8.10 -20.05 -4.46
C GLY A 400 -6.61 -19.78 -4.62
N GLY A 401 -6.24 -19.11 -5.72
CA GLY A 401 -4.94 -18.48 -5.85
C GLY A 401 -4.83 -17.40 -4.78
N VAL A 402 -4.24 -17.75 -3.65
CA VAL A 402 -3.67 -16.75 -2.76
C VAL A 402 -2.66 -15.96 -3.58
N ALA A 403 -2.96 -14.68 -3.82
CA ALA A 403 -1.98 -13.74 -4.31
C ALA A 403 -0.73 -13.90 -3.44
N PRO A 404 0.47 -14.01 -4.04
CA PRO A 404 1.69 -14.07 -3.25
C PRO A 404 1.69 -12.80 -2.41
N ILE A 405 1.58 -12.97 -1.09
CA ILE A 405 1.88 -11.93 -0.11
C ILE A 405 3.29 -11.50 -0.48
N LEU A 406 3.40 -10.36 -1.16
CA LEU A 406 4.68 -9.73 -1.42
C LEU A 406 5.35 -9.66 -0.04
N PRO A 407 6.60 -10.13 0.11
CA PRO A 407 7.39 -9.82 1.28
C PRO A 407 7.66 -8.31 1.21
N LEU A 408 6.69 -7.53 1.67
CA LEU A 408 6.86 -6.11 1.91
C LEU A 408 8.03 -6.02 2.86
N ILE A 409 8.97 -5.16 2.47
CA ILE A 409 10.19 -4.82 3.18
C ILE A 409 9.78 -4.17 4.50
N LEU A 410 9.29 -4.97 5.44
CA LEU A 410 8.94 -4.56 6.80
C LEU A 410 10.20 -4.30 7.62
N GLY A 411 11.36 -4.76 7.12
CA GLY A 411 12.61 -4.86 7.86
C GLY A 411 13.29 -3.54 8.22
N GLY A 412 12.99 -2.43 7.53
CA GLY A 412 13.62 -1.13 7.82
C GLY A 412 12.97 -0.42 9.01
N VAL A 413 11.65 -0.21 8.94
CA VAL A 413 10.92 0.62 9.91
C VAL A 413 10.57 -0.15 11.17
N THR A 414 10.19 -1.44 11.08
CA THR A 414 9.91 -2.23 12.29
C THR A 414 11.15 -2.50 13.13
N ALA A 415 12.35 -2.56 12.51
CA ALA A 415 13.59 -2.72 13.26
C ALA A 415 14.01 -1.42 13.98
N ALA A 416 13.83 -0.25 13.35
CA ALA A 416 14.12 1.04 13.97
C ALA A 416 13.11 1.39 15.09
N VAL A 417 11.81 1.24 14.82
CA VAL A 417 10.73 1.52 15.79
C VAL A 417 10.67 0.44 16.89
N GLY A 418 10.91 -0.84 16.55
CA GLY A 418 11.00 -1.93 17.52
C GLY A 418 12.20 -1.78 18.46
N GLY A 419 13.34 -1.26 17.98
CA GLY A 419 14.50 -0.94 18.80
C GLY A 419 14.25 0.19 19.82
N LEU A 420 13.44 1.20 19.44
CA LEU A 420 13.03 2.30 20.30
C LEU A 420 11.94 1.89 21.32
N LEU A 421 10.92 1.15 20.90
CA LEU A 421 9.82 0.70 21.77
C LEU A 421 10.25 -0.35 22.81
N VAL A 422 11.20 -1.24 22.49
CA VAL A 422 11.72 -2.24 23.46
C VAL A 422 12.50 -1.57 24.60
N LYS A 423 13.05 -0.37 24.40
CA LYS A 423 13.74 0.40 25.44
C LYS A 423 12.79 0.99 26.49
N LYS A 424 11.52 1.21 26.15
CA LYS A 424 10.48 1.76 27.06
C LYS A 424 9.94 0.73 28.07
N LYS A 425 10.08 -0.58 27.79
CA LYS A 425 9.71 -1.67 28.74
C LYS A 425 10.82 -2.08 29.72
N ARG A 426 12.00 -1.46 29.64
CA ARG A 426 13.15 -1.71 30.52
C ARG A 426 13.71 -0.42 31.12
N LYS A 427 12.91 0.32 31.87
CA LYS A 427 13.38 1.24 32.92
C LYS A 427 12.35 1.30 34.03
#